data_AF-A0A7W0IYZ9-F1
#
_entry.id   AF-A0A7W0IYZ9-F1
#
_cell.length_a   1.000
_cell.length_b   1.000
_cell.length_c   1.000
_cell.angle_alpha   90.00
_cell.angle_beta   90.00
_cell.angle_gamma   90.00
#
_symmetry.space_group_name_H-M   'P 1'
#
loop_
_entity.id
_entity.type
_entity.pdbx_description
1 polymer ?
#
loop_
_entity_poly.entity_id
_entity_poly.type
_entity_poly.pdbx_seq_one_letter_code
_entity_poly.pdbx_strand_id
1 'polypeptide(L)'
;MKQTFTGPDGIYSGYLYDQSNQLTGVQVPNLGFISINDYTWNRPASMTLPGGTTREFEYDPLMRIKKITSKDPGQNVMLNYKYDYDKMDNIKAKATEYGAYTYGYDDLYRLTTADNPVQEDEGFTYDMVGNRLTAANTTGDWAYNDNNELLSSSALTGQPDQAIFEYDANGNTIRKTVGSVVASYVYNLEDRLTQIWNGEVSTGSLTAEYYYDPFGRRLWKEVSGVRTYFHYADEGLTAEMDSAGTITKTYGYKPGSTWTTDPLFMKVGTEYYFYHTDHLGTPQKMTSTNGAVVWSAKYSSFGEANVEIGTIENNLRFPGQYYDGESGLHYNWFRHYYPQIGRFTQGDQLGFIGGDLNLYSYVWNNPTNLIDKYGLWGEDVHSGNPDSDYGTYSWAKQAGFNDRGAELIATGNQSVDWWWGSSPLTGNQGRHFNESADGCDSRLYYAKRELKNAIRLFGEGKEAEALGRLGMGLHSLQDFYAHKDWDTGILRSIPHPPSYDWWNFELNAEAKRLTKEATMNYLKEFKRLTYDGYTH
;
A
#
# COMPACT_ATOMS: atom_id res chain seq x y z
N MET A 1 22.58 5.75 -8.36
CA MET A 1 21.92 4.46 -8.65
C MET A 1 22.66 3.34 -7.95
N LYS A 2 21.94 2.34 -7.43
CA LYS A 2 22.51 1.16 -6.77
C LYS A 2 23.30 0.36 -7.80
N GLN A 3 24.62 0.23 -7.65
CA GLN A 3 25.46 -0.50 -8.63
C GLN A 3 25.53 -1.99 -8.34
N THR A 4 25.46 -2.35 -7.06
CA THR A 4 25.61 -3.73 -6.60
C THR A 4 24.75 -3.99 -5.38
N PHE A 5 24.50 -5.26 -5.09
CA PHE A 5 23.93 -5.75 -3.85
C PHE A 5 24.62 -7.05 -3.47
N THR A 6 25.00 -7.20 -2.20
CA THR A 6 25.49 -8.47 -1.66
C THR A 6 24.49 -8.93 -0.62
N GLY A 7 23.83 -10.05 -0.89
CA GLY A 7 22.90 -10.66 0.06
C GLY A 7 23.59 -11.25 1.29
N PRO A 8 22.83 -11.61 2.33
CA PRO A 8 23.37 -12.25 3.53
C PRO A 8 24.00 -13.63 3.25
N ASP A 9 23.68 -14.24 2.11
CA ASP A 9 24.31 -15.45 1.56
C ASP A 9 25.66 -15.20 0.87
N GLY A 10 26.13 -13.95 0.86
CA GLY A 10 27.30 -13.53 0.11
C GLY A 10 27.08 -13.51 -1.41
N ILE A 11 25.83 -13.70 -1.87
CA ILE A 11 25.50 -13.67 -3.29
C ILE A 11 25.54 -12.23 -3.78
N TYR A 12 26.43 -11.99 -4.73
CA TYR A 12 26.64 -10.70 -5.37
C TYR A 12 25.74 -10.55 -6.58
N SER A 13 24.94 -9.48 -6.61
CA SER A 13 24.15 -9.06 -7.78
C SER A 13 24.66 -7.72 -8.27
N GLY A 14 25.29 -7.70 -9.45
CA GLY A 14 25.61 -6.47 -10.17
C GLY A 14 24.41 -5.94 -10.97
N TYR A 15 24.29 -4.62 -11.07
CA TYR A 15 23.26 -3.95 -11.85
C TYR A 15 23.90 -3.17 -13.01
N LEU A 16 23.31 -3.29 -14.20
CA LEU A 16 23.76 -2.58 -15.40
C LEU A 16 22.78 -1.47 -15.74
N TYR A 17 23.32 -0.32 -16.11
CA TYR A 17 22.54 0.84 -16.53
C TYR A 17 23.05 1.37 -17.86
N ASP A 18 22.15 1.91 -18.68
CA ASP A 18 22.53 2.63 -19.89
C ASP A 18 22.95 4.09 -19.61
N GLN A 19 23.25 4.84 -20.67
CA GLN A 19 23.66 6.25 -20.58
C GLN A 19 22.53 7.18 -20.10
N SER A 20 21.28 6.72 -20.16
CA SER A 20 20.08 7.41 -19.68
C SER A 20 19.69 6.98 -18.26
N ASN A 21 20.57 6.27 -17.57
CA ASN A 21 20.36 5.76 -16.21
C ASN A 21 19.20 4.77 -16.08
N GLN A 22 18.87 4.06 -17.17
CA GLN A 22 17.84 3.02 -17.18
C GLN A 22 18.47 1.65 -16.91
N LEU A 23 17.82 0.85 -16.08
CA LEU A 23 18.31 -0.47 -15.70
C LEU A 23 18.24 -1.43 -16.90
N THR A 24 19.37 -1.92 -17.40
CA THR A 24 19.40 -2.84 -18.55
C THR A 24 19.68 -4.29 -18.15
N GLY A 25 20.19 -4.51 -16.93
CA GLY A 25 20.57 -5.84 -16.48
C GLY A 25 20.60 -6.00 -14.98
N VAL A 26 20.10 -7.13 -14.48
CA VAL A 26 20.27 -7.60 -13.10
C VAL A 26 21.02 -8.92 -13.13
N GLN A 27 22.23 -8.95 -12.57
CA GLN A 27 23.04 -10.16 -12.54
C GLN A 27 22.40 -11.19 -11.62
N VAL A 28 22.24 -12.41 -12.13
CA VAL A 28 21.83 -13.59 -11.37
C VAL A 28 23.03 -14.54 -11.31
N PRO A 29 23.64 -14.75 -10.14
CA PRO A 29 24.89 -15.50 -10.07
C PRO A 29 24.79 -16.90 -10.67
N ASN A 30 25.83 -17.25 -11.44
CA ASN A 30 25.94 -18.48 -12.23
C ASN A 30 24.93 -18.65 -13.38
N LEU A 31 23.97 -17.73 -13.55
CA LEU A 31 22.93 -17.81 -14.59
C LEU A 31 22.99 -16.66 -15.63
N GLY A 32 23.78 -15.62 -15.38
CA GLY A 32 23.95 -14.49 -16.29
C GLY A 32 23.15 -13.27 -15.82
N PHE A 33 22.31 -12.71 -16.69
CA PHE A 33 21.53 -11.51 -16.39
C PHE A 33 20.04 -11.75 -16.66
N ILE A 34 19.20 -11.15 -15.83
CA ILE A 34 17.88 -10.70 -16.27
C ILE A 34 18.12 -9.46 -17.12
N SER A 35 17.87 -9.54 -18.42
CA SER A 35 18.01 -8.42 -19.35
C SER A 35 16.72 -7.63 -19.42
N ILE A 36 16.80 -6.30 -19.41
CA ILE A 36 15.64 -5.40 -19.41
C ILE A 36 15.84 -4.40 -20.54
N ASN A 37 14.89 -4.34 -21.47
CA ASN A 37 15.05 -3.64 -22.74
C ASN A 37 13.77 -2.92 -23.17
N ASP A 38 13.85 -2.27 -24.33
CA ASP A 38 12.72 -1.68 -25.06
C ASP A 38 11.97 -0.63 -24.24
N TYR A 39 12.73 0.29 -23.65
CA TYR A 39 12.18 1.35 -22.81
C TYR A 39 11.33 2.32 -23.61
N THR A 40 10.13 2.58 -23.10
CA THR A 40 9.34 3.77 -23.43
C THR A 40 9.40 4.71 -22.23
N TRP A 41 10.08 5.84 -22.40
CA TRP A 41 10.48 6.72 -21.30
C TRP A 41 11.21 5.91 -20.23
N ASN A 42 10.71 5.84 -19.00
CA ASN A 42 11.33 5.11 -17.89
C ASN A 42 10.74 3.70 -17.65
N ARG A 43 9.85 3.21 -18.53
CA ARG A 43 9.21 1.88 -18.38
C ARG A 43 9.69 0.88 -19.44
N PRO A 44 10.16 -0.31 -19.05
CA PRO A 44 10.63 -1.32 -20.01
C PRO A 44 9.47 -2.07 -20.67
N ALA A 45 9.51 -2.29 -21.98
CA ALA A 45 8.54 -3.13 -22.67
C ALA A 45 8.92 -4.61 -22.70
N SER A 46 10.17 -4.96 -22.38
CA SER A 46 10.65 -6.35 -22.43
C SER A 46 11.64 -6.69 -21.32
N MET A 47 11.53 -7.90 -20.79
CA MET A 47 12.45 -8.50 -19.85
C MET A 47 12.71 -9.95 -20.25
N THR A 48 13.98 -10.33 -20.37
CA THR A 48 14.40 -11.72 -20.60
C THR A 48 15.05 -12.26 -19.35
N LEU A 49 14.47 -13.32 -18.80
CA LEU A 49 14.97 -14.01 -17.63
C LEU A 49 16.03 -15.05 -18.03
N PRO A 50 16.98 -15.39 -17.13
CA PRO A 50 17.89 -16.50 -17.36
C PRO A 50 17.14 -17.78 -17.73
N GLY A 51 17.62 -18.47 -18.77
CA GLY A 51 16.94 -19.62 -19.35
C GLY A 51 16.01 -19.31 -20.54
N GLY A 52 15.79 -18.03 -20.86
CA GLY A 52 15.10 -17.61 -22.08
C GLY A 52 13.59 -17.37 -21.94
N THR A 53 13.06 -17.48 -20.72
CA THR A 53 11.68 -17.04 -20.42
C THR A 53 11.60 -15.52 -20.59
N THR A 54 10.55 -15.01 -21.24
CA THR A 54 10.36 -13.58 -21.47
C THR A 54 9.13 -13.04 -20.75
N ARG A 55 9.19 -11.77 -20.37
CA ARG A 55 8.06 -10.96 -19.92
C ARG A 55 7.97 -9.72 -20.80
N GLU A 56 6.80 -9.45 -21.34
CA GLU A 56 6.50 -8.35 -22.25
C GLU A 56 5.42 -7.47 -21.63
N PHE A 57 5.59 -6.15 -21.76
CA PHE A 57 4.70 -5.14 -21.21
C PHE A 57 4.24 -4.21 -22.33
N GLU A 58 2.93 -4.01 -22.46
CA GLU A 58 2.35 -2.97 -23.31
C GLU A 58 1.73 -1.90 -22.42
N TYR A 59 1.93 -0.64 -22.79
CA TYR A 59 1.39 0.50 -22.07
C TYR A 59 0.32 1.22 -22.88
N ASP A 60 -0.62 1.86 -22.20
CA ASP A 60 -1.54 2.81 -22.83
C ASP A 60 -0.89 4.21 -22.96
N PRO A 61 -1.55 5.19 -23.61
CA PRO A 61 -1.01 6.54 -23.75
C PRO A 61 -0.77 7.29 -22.42
N LEU A 62 -1.34 6.83 -21.29
CA LEU A 62 -1.10 7.37 -19.95
C LEU A 62 0.02 6.62 -19.21
N MET A 63 0.76 5.75 -19.91
CA MET A 63 1.84 4.92 -19.36
C MET A 63 1.38 3.95 -18.26
N ARG A 64 0.10 3.56 -18.27
CA ARG A 64 -0.45 2.48 -17.44
C ARG A 64 -0.26 1.14 -18.14
N ILE A 65 -0.13 0.06 -17.37
CA ILE A 65 0.04 -1.29 -17.93
C ILE A 65 -1.25 -1.70 -18.64
N LYS A 66 -1.22 -1.77 -19.96
CA LYS A 66 -2.32 -2.27 -20.77
C LYS A 66 -2.29 -3.80 -20.91
N LYS A 67 -1.10 -4.38 -20.92
CA LYS A 67 -0.92 -5.82 -21.07
C LYS A 67 0.38 -6.31 -20.45
N ILE A 68 0.34 -7.51 -19.90
CA ILE A 68 1.49 -8.29 -19.45
C ILE A 68 1.42 -9.65 -20.13
N THR A 69 2.51 -10.08 -20.76
CA THR A 69 2.61 -11.43 -21.31
C THR A 69 3.90 -12.07 -20.84
N SER A 70 3.80 -13.26 -20.24
CA SER A 70 4.98 -14.09 -19.97
C SER A 70 4.99 -15.29 -20.91
N LYS A 71 6.15 -15.62 -21.47
CA LYS A 71 6.34 -16.77 -22.36
C LYS A 71 7.49 -17.64 -21.88
N ASP A 72 7.32 -18.95 -22.00
CA ASP A 72 8.38 -19.91 -21.73
C ASP A 72 9.54 -19.79 -22.76
N PRO A 73 10.66 -20.51 -22.60
CA PRO A 73 11.76 -20.48 -23.57
C PRO A 73 11.37 -20.94 -24.98
N GLY A 74 10.33 -21.77 -25.11
CA GLY A 74 9.74 -22.18 -26.38
C GLY A 74 8.77 -21.16 -26.99
N GLN A 75 8.61 -19.99 -26.37
CA GLN A 75 7.69 -18.91 -26.73
C GLN A 75 6.20 -19.25 -26.59
N ASN A 76 5.85 -20.28 -25.81
CA ASN A 76 4.48 -20.55 -25.43
C ASN A 76 4.03 -19.56 -24.35
N VAL A 77 2.85 -18.99 -24.53
CA VAL A 77 2.26 -18.04 -23.57
C VAL A 77 1.84 -18.79 -22.31
N MET A 78 2.32 -18.33 -21.16
CA MET A 78 1.99 -18.91 -19.86
C MET A 78 1.30 -17.93 -18.91
N LEU A 79 1.37 -16.62 -19.17
CA LEU A 79 0.57 -15.59 -18.51
C LEU A 79 0.19 -14.55 -19.56
N ASN A 80 -1.08 -14.15 -19.63
CA ASN A 80 -1.52 -13.14 -20.60
C ASN A 80 -2.63 -12.27 -20.01
N TYR A 81 -2.24 -11.20 -19.32
CA TYR A 81 -3.17 -10.29 -18.67
C TYR A 81 -3.32 -9.04 -19.53
N LYS A 82 -4.56 -8.66 -19.84
CA LYS A 82 -4.90 -7.41 -20.54
C LYS A 82 -5.90 -6.63 -19.70
N TYR A 83 -5.59 -5.37 -19.44
CA TYR A 83 -6.39 -4.50 -18.58
C TYR A 83 -7.13 -3.46 -19.40
N ASP A 84 -8.40 -3.27 -19.06
CA ASP A 84 -9.19 -2.15 -19.52
C ASP A 84 -9.55 -1.29 -18.32
N TYR A 85 -9.29 0.00 -18.45
CA TYR A 85 -9.53 0.99 -17.41
C TYR A 85 -10.82 1.78 -17.67
N ASP A 86 -11.44 2.28 -16.62
CA ASP A 86 -12.46 3.31 -16.70
C ASP A 86 -11.83 4.71 -16.86
N LYS A 87 -12.63 5.78 -16.73
CA LYS A 87 -12.16 7.16 -16.86
C LYS A 87 -11.45 7.69 -15.60
N MET A 88 -11.46 6.93 -14.52
CA MET A 88 -10.94 7.26 -13.19
C MET A 88 -9.78 6.34 -12.81
N ASP A 89 -9.20 5.69 -13.82
CA ASP A 89 -8.08 4.78 -13.73
C ASP A 89 -8.32 3.47 -12.95
N ASN A 90 -9.57 3.14 -12.63
CA ASN A 90 -9.89 1.83 -12.07
C ASN A 90 -9.91 0.78 -13.18
N ILE A 91 -9.39 -0.41 -12.89
CA ILE A 91 -9.49 -1.58 -13.77
C ILE A 91 -10.94 -2.07 -13.76
N LYS A 92 -11.69 -1.78 -14.84
CA LYS A 92 -13.06 -2.27 -15.01
C LYS A 92 -13.13 -3.69 -15.57
N ALA A 93 -12.07 -4.14 -16.25
CA ALA A 93 -11.98 -5.49 -16.78
C ALA A 93 -10.53 -5.96 -16.92
N LYS A 94 -10.33 -7.27 -16.76
CA LYS A 94 -9.05 -7.94 -16.95
C LYS A 94 -9.26 -9.23 -17.72
N ALA A 95 -8.76 -9.33 -18.95
CA ALA A 95 -8.72 -10.59 -19.68
C ALA A 95 -7.46 -11.37 -19.31
N THR A 96 -7.59 -12.66 -19.02
CA THR A 96 -6.49 -13.55 -18.63
C THR A 96 -6.43 -14.78 -19.54
N GLU A 97 -5.41 -15.62 -19.39
CA GLU A 97 -5.36 -16.94 -20.03
C GLU A 97 -6.46 -17.90 -19.58
N TYR A 98 -7.17 -17.58 -18.49
CA TYR A 98 -8.27 -18.39 -17.95
C TYR A 98 -9.66 -17.84 -18.30
N GLY A 99 -9.75 -16.65 -18.89
CA GLY A 99 -11.01 -15.97 -19.17
C GLY A 99 -11.02 -14.51 -18.69
N ALA A 100 -12.16 -13.85 -18.84
CA ALA A 100 -12.32 -12.44 -18.53
C ALA A 100 -12.87 -12.22 -17.12
N TYR A 101 -12.32 -11.22 -16.45
CA TYR A 101 -12.86 -10.62 -15.23
C TYR A 101 -13.54 -9.31 -15.57
N THR A 102 -14.64 -9.01 -14.88
CA THR A 102 -15.28 -7.70 -14.85
C THR A 102 -15.40 -7.21 -13.43
N TYR A 103 -15.10 -5.92 -13.21
CA TYR A 103 -15.10 -5.30 -11.91
C TYR A 103 -16.11 -4.16 -11.86
N GLY A 104 -16.95 -4.17 -10.83
CA GLY A 104 -17.88 -3.10 -10.50
C GLY A 104 -17.36 -2.28 -9.33
N TYR A 105 -17.63 -0.98 -9.35
CA TYR A 105 -17.27 -0.06 -8.29
C TYR A 105 -18.48 0.80 -7.91
N ASP A 106 -18.55 1.25 -6.67
CA ASP A 106 -19.48 2.33 -6.28
C ASP A 106 -18.89 3.72 -6.57
N ASP A 107 -19.65 4.77 -6.25
CA ASP A 107 -19.26 6.17 -6.50
C ASP A 107 -18.02 6.62 -5.69
N LEU A 108 -17.60 5.84 -4.69
CA LEU A 108 -16.36 6.06 -3.92
C LEU A 108 -15.22 5.17 -4.42
N TYR A 109 -15.39 4.51 -5.56
CA TYR A 109 -14.46 3.57 -6.18
C TYR A 109 -14.11 2.37 -5.29
N ARG A 110 -15.01 2.00 -4.38
CA ARG A 110 -14.90 0.76 -3.61
C ARG A 110 -15.37 -0.39 -4.49
N LEU A 111 -14.65 -1.50 -4.47
CA LEU A 111 -14.96 -2.67 -5.30
C LEU A 111 -16.30 -3.28 -4.86
N THR A 112 -17.33 -3.25 -5.71
CA THR A 112 -18.65 -3.81 -5.38
C THR A 112 -18.89 -5.17 -6.02
N THR A 113 -18.28 -5.47 -7.15
CA THR A 113 -18.36 -6.79 -7.79
C THR A 113 -17.05 -7.18 -8.45
N ALA A 114 -16.76 -8.47 -8.47
CA ALA A 114 -15.72 -9.06 -9.29
C ALA A 114 -16.23 -10.38 -9.88
N ASP A 115 -16.58 -10.36 -11.16
CA ASP A 115 -16.98 -11.57 -11.86
C ASP A 115 -15.72 -12.35 -12.23
N ASN A 116 -15.65 -13.61 -11.83
CA ASN A 116 -14.46 -14.44 -11.96
C ASN A 116 -14.68 -15.53 -13.01
N PRO A 117 -13.77 -15.72 -13.97
CA PRO A 117 -13.97 -16.72 -15.03
C PRO A 117 -13.82 -18.17 -14.54
N VAL A 118 -13.26 -18.40 -13.34
CA VAL A 118 -12.94 -19.74 -12.84
C VAL A 118 -13.37 -19.98 -11.39
N GLN A 119 -13.17 -19.00 -10.51
CA GLN A 119 -13.64 -19.07 -9.12
C GLN A 119 -15.06 -18.50 -9.01
N GLU A 120 -15.64 -18.53 -7.81
CA GLU A 120 -16.94 -17.91 -7.57
C GLU A 120 -16.86 -16.38 -7.74
N ASP A 121 -17.94 -15.80 -8.26
CA ASP A 121 -18.10 -14.35 -8.37
C ASP A 121 -18.12 -13.72 -6.97
N GLU A 122 -17.48 -12.56 -6.84
CA GLU A 122 -17.46 -11.80 -5.60
C GLU A 122 -18.40 -10.60 -5.71
N GLY A 123 -19.08 -10.28 -4.61
CA GLY A 123 -19.95 -9.11 -4.50
C GLY A 123 -19.86 -8.55 -3.10
N PHE A 124 -19.81 -7.23 -2.96
CA PHE A 124 -19.58 -6.55 -1.69
C PHE A 124 -20.51 -5.35 -1.55
N THR A 125 -21.00 -5.13 -0.33
CA THR A 125 -21.64 -3.88 0.06
C THR A 125 -20.91 -3.29 1.25
N TYR A 126 -21.02 -1.97 1.40
CA TYR A 126 -20.30 -1.22 2.42
C TYR A 126 -21.23 -0.26 3.15
N ASP A 127 -20.91 0.02 4.41
CA ASP A 127 -21.50 1.15 5.14
C ASP A 127 -20.87 2.48 4.68
N MET A 128 -21.24 3.58 5.35
CA MET A 128 -20.76 4.92 4.99
C MET A 128 -19.27 5.16 5.27
N VAL A 129 -18.65 4.36 6.14
CA VAL A 129 -17.25 4.47 6.52
C VAL A 129 -16.41 3.33 5.94
N GLY A 130 -16.97 2.52 5.03
CA GLY A 130 -16.22 1.50 4.29
C GLY A 130 -16.08 0.16 5.01
N ASN A 131 -16.82 -0.09 6.09
CA ASN A 131 -16.95 -1.46 6.60
C ASN A 131 -17.76 -2.30 5.62
N ARG A 132 -17.32 -3.53 5.36
CA ARG A 132 -18.03 -4.46 4.48
C ARG A 132 -19.25 -5.03 5.20
N LEU A 133 -20.44 -4.80 4.67
CA LEU A 133 -21.70 -5.30 5.26
C LEU A 133 -22.05 -6.71 4.78
N THR A 134 -21.76 -7.02 3.50
CA THR A 134 -22.07 -8.32 2.90
C THR A 134 -20.93 -8.78 1.99
N ALA A 135 -20.88 -10.10 1.75
CA ALA A 135 -20.08 -10.71 0.70
C ALA A 135 -20.95 -11.76 -0.04
N ALA A 136 -20.83 -11.87 -1.37
CA ALA A 136 -21.66 -12.79 -2.17
C ALA A 136 -21.61 -14.26 -1.70
N ASN A 137 -20.48 -14.67 -1.10
CA ASN A 137 -20.25 -16.03 -0.60
C ASN A 137 -20.58 -16.19 0.89
N THR A 138 -21.47 -15.35 1.42
CA THR A 138 -21.88 -15.43 2.82
C THR A 138 -23.40 -15.30 2.99
N THR A 139 -23.91 -15.89 4.07
CA THR A 139 -25.37 -16.04 4.31
C THR A 139 -25.99 -15.02 5.27
N GLY A 140 -25.23 -13.99 5.66
CA GLY A 140 -25.71 -12.96 6.60
C GLY A 140 -24.86 -11.69 6.60
N ASP A 141 -25.32 -10.70 7.36
CA ASP A 141 -24.67 -9.39 7.48
C ASP A 141 -23.52 -9.44 8.49
N TRP A 142 -22.53 -8.57 8.28
CA TRP A 142 -21.42 -8.36 9.20
C TRP A 142 -21.78 -7.28 10.22
N ALA A 143 -21.31 -7.43 11.45
CA ALA A 143 -21.61 -6.50 12.53
C ALA A 143 -20.34 -5.82 13.04
N TYR A 144 -20.46 -4.53 13.33
CA TYR A 144 -19.36 -3.68 13.77
C TYR A 144 -19.77 -2.86 14.99
N ASN A 145 -18.79 -2.42 15.78
CA ASN A 145 -19.00 -1.39 16.78
C ASN A 145 -18.66 0.02 16.23
N ASP A 146 -18.82 1.05 17.07
CA ASP A 146 -18.59 2.45 16.71
C ASP A 146 -17.13 2.76 16.33
N ASN A 147 -16.17 1.90 16.71
CA ASN A 147 -14.75 2.02 16.36
C ASN A 147 -14.40 1.29 15.05
N ASN A 148 -15.40 0.81 14.30
CA ASN A 148 -15.21 -0.03 13.11
C ASN A 148 -14.59 -1.41 13.40
N GLU A 149 -14.56 -1.88 14.64
CA GLU A 149 -14.10 -3.23 14.98
C GLU A 149 -15.16 -4.25 14.55
N LEU A 150 -14.73 -5.34 13.90
CA LEU A 150 -15.63 -6.35 13.35
C LEU A 150 -16.06 -7.29 14.47
N LEU A 151 -17.28 -7.17 14.98
CA LEU A 151 -17.79 -8.04 16.04
C LEU A 151 -18.13 -9.44 15.51
N SER A 152 -18.68 -9.51 14.30
CA SER A 152 -18.99 -10.79 13.65
C SER A 152 -18.93 -10.70 12.14
N SER A 153 -18.28 -11.68 11.49
CA SER A 153 -18.48 -11.93 10.07
C SER A 153 -19.37 -13.15 9.85
N SER A 154 -20.19 -13.06 8.81
CA SER A 154 -21.08 -14.13 8.40
C SER A 154 -20.33 -15.40 8.03
N ALA A 155 -20.98 -16.54 8.23
CA ALA A 155 -20.43 -17.83 7.88
C ALA A 155 -20.16 -17.93 6.38
N LEU A 156 -18.98 -18.46 6.01
CA LEU A 156 -18.62 -18.74 4.62
C LEU A 156 -19.56 -19.83 4.06
N THR A 157 -19.93 -19.78 2.78
CA THR A 157 -20.69 -20.86 2.13
C THR A 157 -20.04 -22.23 2.39
N GLY A 158 -20.74 -23.12 3.09
CA GLY A 158 -20.23 -24.45 3.48
C GLY A 158 -19.63 -24.55 4.90
N GLN A 159 -19.49 -23.44 5.63
CA GLN A 159 -19.25 -23.42 7.08
C GLN A 159 -20.50 -22.83 7.76
N PRO A 160 -21.11 -23.52 8.75
CA PRO A 160 -22.35 -23.05 9.36
C PRO A 160 -22.13 -21.94 10.40
N ASP A 161 -20.92 -21.87 10.98
CA ASP A 161 -20.65 -20.99 12.13
C ASP A 161 -20.09 -19.64 11.69
N GLN A 162 -20.66 -18.56 12.25
CA GLN A 162 -20.12 -17.21 12.12
C GLN A 162 -18.78 -17.09 12.86
N ALA A 163 -17.92 -16.20 12.38
CA ALA A 163 -16.72 -15.82 13.11
C ALA A 163 -17.04 -14.64 14.03
N ILE A 164 -16.76 -14.77 15.32
CA ILE A 164 -16.90 -13.72 16.33
C ILE A 164 -15.50 -13.22 16.69
N PHE A 165 -15.34 -11.91 16.81
CA PHE A 165 -14.05 -11.32 17.18
C PHE A 165 -14.18 -10.45 18.42
N GLU A 166 -13.09 -10.42 19.20
CA GLU A 166 -12.96 -9.60 20.39
C GLU A 166 -11.68 -8.77 20.28
N TYR A 167 -11.71 -7.56 20.83
CA TYR A 167 -10.65 -6.56 20.70
C TYR A 167 -10.16 -6.09 22.07
N ASP A 168 -8.90 -5.68 22.13
CA ASP A 168 -8.38 -4.91 23.28
C ASP A 168 -8.73 -3.42 23.16
N ALA A 169 -8.33 -2.64 24.17
CA ALA A 169 -8.60 -1.20 24.20
C ALA A 169 -7.84 -0.38 23.14
N ASN A 170 -6.81 -0.96 22.50
CA ASN A 170 -6.06 -0.33 21.41
C ASN A 170 -6.62 -0.71 20.04
N GLY A 171 -7.66 -1.54 19.96
CA GLY A 171 -8.24 -2.00 18.71
C GLY A 171 -7.50 -3.17 18.07
N ASN A 172 -6.72 -3.94 18.84
CA ASN A 172 -6.13 -5.18 18.34
C ASN A 172 -7.11 -6.34 18.51
N THR A 173 -7.26 -7.17 17.48
CA THR A 173 -8.06 -8.40 17.56
C THR A 173 -7.40 -9.39 18.50
N ILE A 174 -7.87 -9.54 19.74
CA ILE A 174 -7.31 -10.47 20.73
C ILE A 174 -7.91 -11.87 20.66
N ARG A 175 -9.07 -12.02 19.99
CA ARG A 175 -9.74 -13.30 19.88
C ARG A 175 -10.54 -13.43 18.60
N LYS A 176 -10.55 -14.64 18.05
CA LYS A 176 -11.47 -15.08 16.99
C LYS A 176 -12.07 -16.42 17.38
N THR A 177 -13.40 -16.53 17.36
CA THR A 177 -14.15 -17.76 17.63
C THR A 177 -14.97 -18.15 16.42
N VAL A 178 -14.81 -19.38 15.94
CA VAL A 178 -15.65 -19.98 14.88
C VAL A 178 -16.20 -21.30 15.40
N GLY A 179 -17.50 -21.33 15.70
CA GLY A 179 -18.11 -22.47 16.38
C GLY A 179 -17.45 -22.70 17.75
N SER A 180 -16.84 -23.88 17.94
CA SER A 180 -16.07 -24.20 19.15
C SER A 180 -14.57 -23.91 19.04
N VAL A 181 -14.09 -23.47 17.88
CA VAL A 181 -12.67 -23.21 17.63
C VAL A 181 -12.35 -21.78 18.04
N VAL A 182 -11.38 -21.62 18.93
CA VAL A 182 -10.91 -20.32 19.43
C VAL A 182 -9.46 -20.13 19.00
N ALA A 183 -9.15 -18.97 18.44
CA ALA A 183 -7.79 -18.48 18.28
C ALA A 183 -7.63 -17.21 19.13
N SER A 184 -6.56 -17.16 19.93
CA SER A 184 -6.21 -15.97 20.72
C SER A 184 -4.91 -15.36 20.23
N TYR A 185 -4.86 -14.03 20.25
CA TYR A 185 -3.76 -13.22 19.72
C TYR A 185 -3.22 -12.32 20.83
N VAL A 186 -1.90 -12.28 20.97
CA VAL A 186 -1.23 -11.45 21.98
C VAL A 186 -0.37 -10.41 21.29
N TYR A 187 -0.43 -9.17 21.77
CA TYR A 187 0.27 -8.02 21.20
C TYR A 187 1.27 -7.44 22.21
N ASN A 188 2.33 -6.80 21.72
CA ASN A 188 3.21 -6.00 22.57
C ASN A 188 2.69 -4.56 22.75
N LEU A 189 3.45 -3.72 23.46
CA LEU A 189 3.08 -2.34 23.77
C LEU A 189 3.02 -1.41 22.56
N GLU A 190 3.56 -1.85 21.41
CA GLU A 190 3.51 -1.13 20.14
C GLU A 190 2.54 -1.81 19.15
N ASP A 191 1.55 -2.54 19.68
CA ASP A 191 0.46 -3.16 18.91
C ASP A 191 0.91 -4.15 17.83
N ARG A 192 2.09 -4.77 18.00
CA ARG A 192 2.59 -5.83 17.12
C ARG A 192 2.21 -7.20 17.66
N LEU A 193 1.65 -8.05 16.80
CA LEU A 193 1.26 -9.43 17.14
C LEU A 193 2.50 -10.24 17.54
N THR A 194 2.61 -10.69 18.79
CA THR A 194 3.75 -11.46 19.29
C THR A 194 3.45 -12.93 19.47
N GLN A 195 2.19 -13.33 19.71
CA GLN A 195 1.83 -14.73 19.88
C GLN A 195 0.47 -15.06 19.31
N ILE A 196 0.33 -16.30 18.85
CA ILE A 196 -0.94 -16.91 18.45
C ILE A 196 -1.13 -18.21 19.22
N TRP A 197 -2.31 -18.36 19.80
CA TRP A 197 -2.71 -19.53 20.58
C TRP A 197 -3.91 -20.21 19.93
N ASN A 198 -3.88 -21.54 19.91
CA ASN A 198 -5.05 -22.37 19.64
C ASN A 198 -5.76 -22.64 20.97
N GLY A 199 -6.92 -22.02 21.17
CA GLY A 199 -7.58 -21.89 22.47
C GLY A 199 -7.20 -20.61 23.23
N GLU A 200 -7.72 -20.48 24.45
CA GLU A 200 -7.45 -19.32 25.32
C GLU A 200 -5.96 -19.18 25.67
N VAL A 201 -5.52 -17.94 25.88
CA VAL A 201 -4.22 -17.67 26.50
C VAL A 201 -4.17 -18.36 27.86
N SER A 202 -3.07 -19.06 28.17
CA SER A 202 -2.79 -19.86 29.39
C SER A 202 -3.33 -21.30 29.45
N THR A 203 -4.45 -21.63 28.79
CA THR A 203 -4.99 -23.01 28.77
C THR A 203 -4.91 -23.68 27.41
N GLY A 204 -4.80 -22.88 26.34
CA GLY A 204 -4.59 -23.34 24.98
C GLY A 204 -3.15 -23.75 24.69
N SER A 205 -2.87 -23.98 23.40
CA SER A 205 -1.53 -24.31 22.91
C SER A 205 -0.94 -23.17 22.10
N LEU A 206 0.26 -22.74 22.44
CA LEU A 206 1.02 -21.75 21.68
C LEU A 206 1.31 -22.32 20.28
N THR A 207 0.82 -21.63 19.25
CA THR A 207 0.95 -22.04 17.85
C THR A 207 2.11 -21.33 17.17
N ALA A 208 2.26 -20.03 17.46
CA ALA A 208 3.30 -19.20 16.88
C ALA A 208 3.76 -18.10 17.83
N GLU A 209 5.04 -17.75 17.71
CA GLU A 209 5.65 -16.58 18.34
C GLU A 209 6.39 -15.74 17.31
N TYR A 210 6.38 -14.42 17.51
CA TYR A 210 7.00 -13.44 16.62
C TYR A 210 7.84 -12.45 17.40
N TYR A 211 8.93 -12.00 16.77
CA TYR A 211 9.76 -10.94 17.31
C TYR A 211 10.16 -9.94 16.25
N TYR A 212 10.25 -8.68 16.66
CA TYR A 212 10.41 -7.53 15.78
C TYR A 212 11.62 -6.71 16.20
N ASP A 213 12.21 -6.02 15.24
CA ASP A 213 13.19 -4.98 15.51
C ASP A 213 12.50 -3.66 15.94
N PRO A 214 13.27 -2.64 16.38
CA PRO A 214 12.70 -1.34 16.76
C PRO A 214 11.97 -0.59 15.63
N PHE A 215 12.15 -1.00 14.36
CA PHE A 215 11.47 -0.44 13.19
C PHE A 215 10.24 -1.27 12.78
N GLY A 216 9.81 -2.22 13.62
CA GLY A 216 8.63 -3.05 13.38
C GLY A 216 8.83 -4.18 12.38
N ARG A 217 10.05 -4.41 11.86
CA ARG A 217 10.31 -5.51 10.93
C ARG A 217 10.44 -6.81 11.70
N ARG A 218 9.74 -7.86 11.26
CA ARG A 218 9.78 -9.18 11.90
C ARG A 218 11.15 -9.83 11.71
N LEU A 219 11.92 -9.98 12.78
CA LEU A 219 13.25 -10.62 12.76
C LEU A 219 13.17 -12.14 12.77
N TRP A 220 12.21 -12.70 13.49
CA TRP A 220 11.96 -14.14 13.46
C TRP A 220 10.52 -14.48 13.78
N LYS A 221 10.13 -15.68 13.34
CA LYS A 221 8.94 -16.38 13.81
C LYS A 221 9.34 -17.77 14.30
N GLU A 222 8.59 -18.29 15.26
CA GLU A 222 8.72 -19.67 15.70
C GLU A 222 7.34 -20.33 15.67
N VAL A 223 7.23 -21.40 14.89
CA VAL A 223 5.97 -22.13 14.71
C VAL A 223 6.20 -23.57 15.10
N SER A 224 5.47 -24.07 16.09
CA SER A 224 5.61 -25.46 16.59
C SER A 224 7.08 -25.85 16.91
N GLY A 225 7.86 -24.92 17.48
CA GLY A 225 9.28 -25.11 17.83
C GLY A 225 10.27 -24.98 16.68
N VAL A 226 9.81 -24.65 15.46
CA VAL A 226 10.68 -24.37 14.30
C VAL A 226 10.83 -22.86 14.14
N ARG A 227 12.04 -22.35 14.32
CA ARG A 227 12.36 -20.93 14.16
C ARG A 227 12.85 -20.60 12.76
N THR A 228 12.27 -19.56 12.18
CA THR A 228 12.70 -18.93 10.93
C THR A 228 13.11 -17.49 11.19
N TYR A 229 14.31 -17.12 10.80
CA TYR A 229 14.78 -15.73 10.82
C TYR A 229 14.59 -15.07 9.46
N PHE A 230 14.37 -13.75 9.47
CA PHE A 230 14.15 -12.93 8.29
C PHE A 230 15.20 -11.83 8.18
N HIS A 231 15.66 -11.58 6.96
CA HIS A 231 16.60 -10.51 6.66
C HIS A 231 16.04 -9.58 5.57
N TYR A 232 16.12 -8.26 5.77
CA TYR A 232 15.51 -7.27 4.88
C TYR A 232 16.57 -6.32 4.28
N ALA A 233 16.22 -5.74 3.13
CA ALA A 233 16.87 -4.57 2.55
C ALA A 233 15.81 -3.55 2.13
N ASP A 234 16.20 -2.40 1.59
CA ASP A 234 15.28 -1.31 1.21
C ASP A 234 14.14 -1.75 0.28
N GLU A 235 14.40 -2.75 -0.58
CA GLU A 235 13.40 -3.27 -1.51
C GLU A 235 12.49 -4.37 -0.91
N GLY A 236 12.79 -4.96 0.25
CA GLY A 236 11.94 -5.99 0.86
C GLY A 236 12.68 -7.10 1.62
N LEU A 237 11.98 -8.21 1.88
CA LEU A 237 12.53 -9.43 2.47
C LEU A 237 13.54 -10.06 1.51
N THR A 238 14.81 -10.16 1.91
CA THR A 238 15.93 -10.66 1.09
C THR A 238 16.38 -12.07 1.42
N ALA A 239 16.15 -12.56 2.64
CA ALA A 239 16.44 -13.95 2.99
C ALA A 239 15.61 -14.48 4.15
N GLU A 240 15.42 -15.80 4.14
CA GLU A 240 14.96 -16.60 5.28
C GLU A 240 16.09 -17.53 5.73
N MET A 241 16.19 -17.76 7.04
CA MET A 241 17.20 -18.64 7.64
C MET A 241 16.58 -19.57 8.69
N ASP A 242 17.15 -20.76 8.82
CA ASP A 242 16.78 -21.71 9.88
C ASP A 242 17.39 -21.34 11.24
N SER A 243 17.12 -22.15 12.27
CA SER A 243 17.62 -21.95 13.63
C SER A 243 19.15 -21.97 13.76
N ALA A 244 19.86 -22.55 12.78
CA ALA A 244 21.32 -22.58 12.74
C ALA A 244 21.93 -21.39 11.97
N GLY A 245 21.09 -20.48 11.44
CA GLY A 245 21.51 -19.37 10.60
C GLY A 245 21.81 -19.78 9.15
N THR A 246 21.42 -20.98 8.73
CA THR A 246 21.56 -21.42 7.35
C THR A 246 20.48 -20.78 6.50
N ILE A 247 20.87 -20.12 5.42
CA ILE A 247 19.92 -19.48 4.50
C ILE A 247 19.14 -20.56 3.73
N THR A 248 17.83 -20.53 3.88
CA THR A 248 16.89 -21.47 3.25
C THR A 248 16.28 -20.89 1.98
N LYS A 249 16.05 -19.57 1.95
CA LYS A 249 15.56 -18.83 0.79
C LYS A 249 16.28 -17.50 0.63
N THR A 250 16.57 -17.11 -0.60
CA THR A 250 17.04 -15.76 -0.95
C THR A 250 16.06 -15.15 -1.94
N TYR A 251 15.74 -13.86 -1.79
CA TYR A 251 14.86 -13.11 -2.69
C TYR A 251 15.63 -11.96 -3.35
N GLY A 252 15.49 -11.82 -4.66
CA GLY A 252 16.04 -10.72 -5.44
C GLY A 252 14.93 -9.82 -5.97
N TYR A 253 15.10 -8.50 -5.80
CA TYR A 253 14.18 -7.48 -6.31
C TYR A 253 14.87 -6.59 -7.34
N LYS A 254 14.07 -5.87 -8.12
CA LYS A 254 14.58 -4.80 -8.98
C LYS A 254 15.22 -3.71 -8.11
N PRO A 255 16.45 -3.25 -8.41
CA PRO A 255 17.12 -2.24 -7.59
C PRO A 255 16.34 -0.93 -7.54
N GLY A 256 16.16 -0.39 -6.34
CA GLY A 256 15.39 0.84 -6.11
C GLY A 256 13.90 0.72 -6.39
N SER A 257 13.35 -0.51 -6.43
CA SER A 257 11.90 -0.69 -6.46
C SER A 257 11.28 -0.18 -5.16
N THR A 258 9.98 0.10 -5.23
CA THR A 258 9.20 0.26 -4.01
C THR A 258 9.20 -1.07 -3.24
N TRP A 259 9.09 -0.99 -1.91
CA TRP A 259 9.09 -2.15 -1.03
C TRP A 259 8.17 -3.25 -1.55
N THR A 260 8.78 -4.37 -1.95
CA THR A 260 8.18 -5.64 -2.42
C THR A 260 7.31 -5.58 -3.69
N THR A 261 7.32 -4.47 -4.45
CA THR A 261 6.51 -4.34 -5.69
C THR A 261 7.13 -5.03 -6.89
N ASP A 262 8.44 -5.31 -6.89
CA ASP A 262 9.15 -5.84 -8.04
C ASP A 262 10.06 -7.04 -7.67
N PRO A 263 9.50 -8.15 -7.15
CA PRO A 263 10.28 -9.37 -6.96
C PRO A 263 10.69 -9.93 -8.33
N LEU A 264 11.96 -10.28 -8.47
CA LEU A 264 12.54 -10.79 -9.72
C LEU A 264 12.82 -12.30 -9.65
N PHE A 265 13.44 -12.75 -8.56
CA PHE A 265 13.72 -14.17 -8.36
C PHE A 265 13.68 -14.59 -6.90
N MET A 266 13.51 -15.88 -6.67
CA MET A 266 13.76 -16.57 -5.42
C MET A 266 14.78 -17.68 -5.66
N LYS A 267 15.70 -17.88 -4.72
CA LYS A 267 16.65 -18.99 -4.73
C LYS A 267 16.37 -19.90 -3.55
N VAL A 268 16.34 -21.21 -3.80
CA VAL A 268 16.24 -22.27 -2.77
C VAL A 268 17.32 -23.30 -3.06
N GLY A 269 18.22 -23.53 -2.09
CA GLY A 269 19.42 -24.33 -2.33
C GLY A 269 20.28 -23.70 -3.42
N THR A 270 20.50 -24.42 -4.53
CA THR A 270 21.25 -23.95 -5.71
C THR A 270 20.36 -23.44 -6.84
N GLU A 271 19.06 -23.66 -6.75
CA GLU A 271 18.11 -23.40 -7.84
C GLU A 271 17.52 -21.99 -7.74
N TYR A 272 17.29 -21.38 -8.90
CA TYR A 272 16.64 -20.09 -9.03
C TYR A 272 15.27 -20.25 -9.71
N TYR A 273 14.32 -19.47 -9.21
CA TYR A 273 12.95 -19.40 -9.69
C TYR A 273 12.59 -17.95 -9.93
N PHE A 274 11.95 -17.64 -11.06
CA PHE A 274 11.68 -16.27 -11.49
C PHE A 274 10.21 -15.92 -11.35
N TYR A 275 9.93 -14.74 -10.82
CA TYR A 275 8.57 -14.26 -10.56
C TYR A 275 7.91 -13.70 -11.83
N HIS A 276 6.63 -14.03 -11.98
CA HIS A 276 5.71 -13.44 -12.96
C HIS A 276 4.59 -12.76 -12.20
N THR A 277 4.61 -11.43 -12.20
CA THR A 277 3.71 -10.59 -11.40
C THR A 277 2.60 -9.98 -12.25
N ASP A 278 1.51 -9.57 -11.58
CA ASP A 278 0.47 -8.71 -12.16
C ASP A 278 0.91 -7.23 -12.22
N HIS A 279 -0.03 -6.32 -12.47
CA HIS A 279 0.22 -4.88 -12.56
C HIS A 279 0.60 -4.21 -11.23
N LEU A 280 0.28 -4.82 -10.08
CA LEU A 280 0.62 -4.31 -8.75
C LEU A 280 1.98 -4.82 -8.28
N GLY A 281 2.47 -5.92 -8.85
CA GLY A 281 3.65 -6.63 -8.36
C GLY A 281 3.33 -7.92 -7.62
N THR A 282 2.05 -8.33 -7.58
CA THR A 282 1.63 -9.57 -6.91
C THR A 282 2.13 -10.78 -7.68
N PRO A 283 2.86 -11.71 -7.06
CA PRO A 283 3.25 -12.98 -7.70
C PRO A 283 2.02 -13.75 -8.20
N GLN A 284 1.96 -14.02 -9.51
CA GLN A 284 0.91 -14.86 -10.11
C GLN A 284 1.45 -16.25 -10.45
N LYS A 285 2.69 -16.31 -10.95
CA LYS A 285 3.41 -17.55 -11.27
C LYS A 285 4.89 -17.42 -10.94
N MET A 286 5.56 -18.57 -10.80
CA MET A 286 7.02 -18.66 -10.79
C MET A 286 7.48 -19.76 -11.74
N THR A 287 8.57 -19.51 -12.45
CA THR A 287 9.19 -20.51 -13.33
C THR A 287 10.60 -20.87 -12.89
N SER A 288 11.00 -22.12 -13.09
CA SER A 288 12.42 -22.50 -13.00
C SER A 288 13.22 -21.95 -14.19
N THR A 289 14.53 -22.16 -14.17
CA THR A 289 15.45 -21.79 -15.26
C THR A 289 15.18 -22.50 -16.59
N ASN A 290 14.43 -23.61 -16.61
CA ASN A 290 14.04 -24.29 -17.85
C ASN A 290 12.65 -23.86 -18.37
N GLY A 291 11.98 -22.91 -17.69
CA GLY A 291 10.66 -22.42 -18.07
C GLY A 291 9.48 -23.19 -17.48
N ALA A 292 9.70 -24.24 -16.69
CA ALA A 292 8.60 -24.95 -16.04
C ALA A 292 7.95 -24.08 -14.96
N VAL A 293 6.61 -23.98 -14.96
CA VAL A 293 5.86 -23.32 -13.89
C VAL A 293 5.93 -24.19 -12.63
N VAL A 294 6.57 -23.67 -11.58
CA VAL A 294 6.81 -24.37 -10.30
C VAL A 294 5.94 -23.86 -9.16
N TRP A 295 5.33 -22.69 -9.36
CA TRP A 295 4.34 -22.12 -8.45
C TRP A 295 3.33 -21.29 -9.23
N SER A 296 2.05 -21.36 -8.87
CA SER A 296 1.01 -20.47 -9.39
C SER A 296 -0.17 -20.38 -8.43
N ALA A 297 -0.80 -19.22 -8.36
CA ALA A 297 -2.00 -19.03 -7.56
C ALA A 297 -3.07 -18.22 -8.31
N LYS A 298 -4.33 -18.48 -7.98
CA LYS A 298 -5.49 -17.63 -8.32
C LYS A 298 -5.87 -16.83 -7.08
N TYR A 299 -6.22 -15.57 -7.26
CA TYR A 299 -6.48 -14.65 -6.15
C TYR A 299 -7.94 -14.23 -6.11
N SER A 300 -8.52 -14.21 -4.90
CA SER A 300 -9.69 -13.38 -4.64
C SER A 300 -9.31 -11.91 -4.72
N SER A 301 -10.31 -11.02 -4.90
CA SER A 301 -10.06 -9.59 -5.09
C SER A 301 -9.35 -8.95 -3.89
N PHE A 302 -9.56 -9.49 -2.69
CA PHE A 302 -8.91 -9.03 -1.46
C PHE A 302 -7.66 -9.84 -1.08
N GLY A 303 -7.09 -10.61 -2.00
CA GLY A 303 -5.74 -11.16 -1.88
C GLY A 303 -5.65 -12.55 -1.28
N GLU A 304 -6.77 -13.26 -1.07
CA GLU A 304 -6.72 -14.67 -0.69
C GLU A 304 -6.21 -15.49 -1.87
N ALA A 305 -5.08 -16.18 -1.67
CA ALA A 305 -4.41 -16.93 -2.72
C ALA A 305 -4.79 -18.42 -2.67
N ASN A 306 -5.42 -18.92 -3.72
CA ASN A 306 -5.59 -20.34 -3.96
C ASN A 306 -4.42 -20.87 -4.80
N VAL A 307 -3.49 -21.59 -4.18
CA VAL A 307 -2.29 -22.13 -4.83
C VAL A 307 -2.65 -23.38 -5.64
N GLU A 308 -2.49 -23.29 -6.97
CA GLU A 308 -2.79 -24.37 -7.93
C GLU A 308 -1.58 -25.26 -8.17
N ILE A 309 -0.38 -24.66 -8.21
CA ILE A 309 0.90 -25.37 -8.33
C ILE A 309 1.78 -24.87 -7.19
N GLY A 310 2.37 -25.80 -6.44
CA GLY A 310 3.21 -25.51 -5.28
C GLY A 310 4.35 -26.50 -5.13
N THR A 311 5.11 -26.77 -6.20
CA THR A 311 6.31 -27.62 -6.11
C THR A 311 7.43 -26.95 -5.32
N ILE A 312 7.37 -25.62 -5.22
CA ILE A 312 8.13 -24.78 -4.29
C ILE A 312 7.16 -23.95 -3.43
N GLU A 313 7.60 -23.57 -2.24
CA GLU A 313 6.83 -22.71 -1.35
C GLU A 313 7.14 -21.23 -1.59
N ASN A 314 6.12 -20.46 -1.98
CA ASN A 314 6.17 -19.01 -2.06
C ASN A 314 5.15 -18.37 -1.10
N ASN A 315 5.66 -17.56 -0.16
CA ASN A 315 4.85 -16.88 0.84
C ASN A 315 4.61 -15.39 0.51
N LEU A 316 5.22 -14.83 -0.54
CA LEU A 316 4.91 -13.47 -0.96
C LEU A 316 3.46 -13.38 -1.47
N ARG A 317 2.75 -12.31 -1.11
CA ARG A 317 1.35 -12.05 -1.48
C ARG A 317 1.24 -10.69 -2.18
N PHE A 318 0.21 -9.88 -1.90
CA PHE A 318 0.20 -8.49 -2.36
C PHE A 318 1.47 -7.76 -1.91
N PRO A 319 1.88 -6.68 -2.59
CA PRO A 319 3.02 -5.89 -2.13
C PRO A 319 2.88 -5.52 -0.65
N GLY A 320 3.93 -5.80 0.10
CA GLY A 320 4.07 -5.64 1.55
C GLY A 320 3.88 -6.95 2.32
N GLN A 321 3.23 -7.94 1.71
CA GLN A 321 2.62 -9.05 2.43
C GLN A 321 3.39 -10.37 2.33
N TYR A 322 3.51 -11.03 3.48
CA TYR A 322 4.03 -12.39 3.65
C TYR A 322 2.97 -13.28 4.29
N TYR A 323 2.66 -14.42 3.68
CA TYR A 323 1.69 -15.38 4.18
C TYR A 323 2.24 -16.20 5.35
N ASP A 324 1.54 -16.14 6.48
CA ASP A 324 1.80 -16.95 7.66
C ASP A 324 0.81 -18.10 7.73
N GLY A 325 1.24 -19.27 7.23
CA GLY A 325 0.41 -20.47 7.16
C GLY A 325 -0.11 -20.97 8.52
N GLU A 326 0.56 -20.61 9.62
CA GLU A 326 0.12 -20.91 10.98
C GLU A 326 -1.17 -20.21 11.40
N SER A 327 -1.52 -19.10 10.73
CA SER A 327 -2.66 -18.24 11.10
C SER A 327 -3.61 -17.95 9.95
N GLY A 328 -3.14 -18.10 8.70
CA GLY A 328 -3.83 -17.64 7.51
C GLY A 328 -3.78 -16.13 7.31
N LEU A 329 -3.12 -15.39 8.22
CA LEU A 329 -2.90 -13.96 8.11
C LEU A 329 -1.72 -13.66 7.18
N HIS A 330 -1.73 -12.45 6.64
CA HIS A 330 -0.65 -11.90 5.87
C HIS A 330 0.09 -10.87 6.75
N TYR A 331 1.32 -11.18 7.16
CA TYR A 331 2.19 -10.19 7.77
C TYR A 331 2.45 -9.06 6.77
N ASN A 332 2.06 -7.84 7.11
CA ASN A 332 2.19 -6.65 6.29
C ASN A 332 2.92 -5.56 7.07
N TRP A 333 4.21 -5.81 7.35
CA TRP A 333 5.13 -5.00 8.14
C TRP A 333 4.61 -4.52 9.51
N PHE A 334 3.82 -3.45 9.56
CA PHE A 334 3.29 -2.89 10.80
C PHE A 334 2.01 -3.57 11.26
N ARG A 335 1.24 -4.17 10.33
CA ARG A 335 -0.04 -4.82 10.64
C ARG A 335 -0.11 -6.25 10.10
N HIS A 336 -1.11 -6.99 10.54
CA HIS A 336 -1.47 -8.29 9.98
C HIS A 336 -2.79 -8.16 9.24
N TYR A 337 -2.78 -8.52 7.96
CA TYR A 337 -3.90 -8.44 7.06
C TYR A 337 -4.63 -9.78 6.98
N TYR A 338 -5.95 -9.77 7.07
CA TYR A 338 -6.76 -10.95 6.95
C TYR A 338 -7.53 -10.95 5.61
N PRO A 339 -7.02 -11.63 4.56
CA PRO A 339 -7.60 -11.55 3.21
C PRO A 339 -9.05 -12.06 3.13
N GLN A 340 -9.42 -13.07 3.93
CA GLN A 340 -10.79 -13.64 3.91
C GLN A 340 -11.86 -12.63 4.30
N ILE A 341 -11.52 -11.69 5.19
CA ILE A 341 -12.42 -10.60 5.59
C ILE A 341 -12.03 -9.24 5.00
N GLY A 342 -10.95 -9.18 4.22
CA GLY A 342 -10.50 -8.00 3.50
C GLY A 342 -10.05 -6.83 4.37
N ARG A 343 -9.53 -7.08 5.58
CA ARG A 343 -9.15 -6.02 6.52
C ARG A 343 -8.00 -6.40 7.45
N PHE A 344 -7.39 -5.40 8.10
CA PHE A 344 -6.34 -5.60 9.10
C PHE A 344 -6.91 -6.08 10.44
N THR A 345 -6.07 -6.77 11.23
CA THR A 345 -6.41 -7.23 12.59
C THR A 345 -6.12 -6.18 13.68
N GLN A 346 -5.45 -5.10 13.32
CA GLN A 346 -5.10 -3.95 14.15
C GLN A 346 -5.65 -2.69 13.50
N GLY A 347 -6.03 -1.70 14.31
CA GLY A 347 -6.21 -0.34 13.82
C GLY A 347 -4.91 0.21 13.23
N ASP A 348 -5.02 1.12 12.26
CA ASP A 348 -3.88 1.83 11.70
C ASP A 348 -3.15 2.60 12.80
N GLN A 349 -1.84 2.35 12.93
CA GLN A 349 -1.00 3.01 13.94
C GLN A 349 -0.76 4.48 13.61
N LEU A 350 -0.95 4.86 12.35
CA LEU A 350 -1.02 6.25 11.92
C LEU A 350 -2.40 6.87 12.21
N GLY A 351 -3.40 6.09 12.64
CA GLY A 351 -4.76 6.60 12.82
C GLY A 351 -5.27 7.26 11.53
N PHE A 352 -5.97 8.38 11.65
CA PHE A 352 -6.55 9.06 10.49
C PHE A 352 -5.51 9.76 9.60
N ILE A 353 -4.25 9.93 10.04
CA ILE A 353 -3.20 10.50 9.17
C ILE A 353 -2.69 9.49 8.14
N GLY A 354 -3.08 8.20 8.25
CA GLY A 354 -2.99 7.25 7.15
C GLY A 354 -3.95 7.58 5.99
N GLY A 355 -4.95 8.44 6.18
CA GLY A 355 -5.82 8.86 5.07
C GLY A 355 -7.00 7.95 4.79
N ASP A 356 -7.26 6.95 5.64
CA ASP A 356 -8.55 6.24 5.69
C ASP A 356 -9.30 6.57 7.00
N LEU A 357 -10.62 6.77 6.90
CA LEU A 357 -11.49 6.94 8.07
C LEU A 357 -11.79 5.61 8.76
N ASN A 358 -11.58 4.50 8.06
CA ASN A 358 -11.65 3.18 8.62
C ASN A 358 -10.24 2.66 8.84
N LEU A 359 -9.85 2.59 10.11
CA LEU A 359 -8.50 2.22 10.51
C LEU A 359 -8.15 0.75 10.22
N TYR A 360 -9.08 -0.04 9.70
CA TYR A 360 -8.86 -1.46 9.42
C TYR A 360 -9.00 -1.81 7.94
N SER A 361 -9.63 -0.96 7.11
CA SER A 361 -9.80 -1.28 5.69
C SER A 361 -8.47 -1.41 4.97
N TYR A 362 -8.46 -2.26 3.95
CA TYR A 362 -7.33 -2.35 3.04
C TYR A 362 -7.60 -1.43 1.85
N VAL A 363 -6.78 -0.38 1.73
CA VAL A 363 -6.71 0.55 0.57
C VAL A 363 -8.06 1.09 0.08
N TRP A 364 -8.85 1.70 0.98
CA TRP A 364 -10.22 2.18 0.69
C TRP A 364 -11.13 1.12 0.03
N ASN A 365 -10.94 -0.17 0.29
CA ASN A 365 -11.66 -1.26 -0.38
C ASN A 365 -11.48 -1.29 -1.91
N ASN A 366 -10.35 -0.81 -2.42
CA ASN A 366 -9.99 -0.85 -3.83
C ASN A 366 -8.69 -1.65 -4.08
N PRO A 367 -8.65 -2.95 -3.69
CA PRO A 367 -7.43 -3.78 -3.75
C PRO A 367 -6.98 -4.11 -5.17
N THR A 368 -7.85 -3.95 -6.16
CA THR A 368 -7.51 -4.23 -7.56
C THR A 368 -6.66 -3.11 -8.18
N ASN A 369 -6.69 -1.91 -7.60
CA ASN A 369 -5.99 -0.74 -8.13
C ASN A 369 -4.89 -0.20 -7.19
N LEU A 370 -4.96 -0.50 -5.89
CA LEU A 370 -4.12 0.09 -4.86
C LEU A 370 -3.37 -0.95 -4.04
N ILE A 371 -2.29 -0.52 -3.38
CA ILE A 371 -1.46 -1.35 -2.51
C ILE A 371 -1.18 -0.66 -1.18
N ASP A 372 -1.15 -1.43 -0.09
CA ASP A 372 -0.58 -1.01 1.18
C ASP A 372 0.68 -1.81 1.46
N LYS A 373 1.82 -1.27 1.01
CA LYS A 373 3.15 -1.90 1.11
C LYS A 373 3.70 -2.00 2.53
N TYR A 374 3.19 -1.19 3.47
CA TYR A 374 3.70 -1.11 4.85
C TYR A 374 2.68 -1.58 5.88
N GLY A 375 1.42 -1.76 5.49
CA GLY A 375 0.35 -1.90 6.45
C GLY A 375 0.09 -0.58 7.19
N LEU A 376 0.24 0.59 6.56
CA LEU A 376 0.01 1.93 7.14
C LEU A 376 -0.50 2.92 6.09
N TRP A 377 -1.25 2.44 5.10
CA TRP A 377 -1.54 3.24 3.91
C TRP A 377 -2.23 4.57 4.24
N GLY A 378 -1.82 5.73 3.70
CA GLY A 378 -0.75 6.09 2.76
C GLY A 378 -0.19 7.52 2.95
N GLU A 379 1.01 7.75 2.38
CA GLU A 379 1.72 9.04 2.41
C GLU A 379 1.10 10.06 1.44
N ASP A 380 0.08 10.77 1.89
CA ASP A 380 -0.38 11.98 1.20
C ASP A 380 0.59 13.15 1.45
N VAL A 381 0.91 13.99 0.45
CA VAL A 381 1.60 15.28 0.65
C VAL A 381 0.89 16.16 1.68
N HIS A 382 -0.44 16.08 1.71
CA HIS A 382 -1.31 16.83 2.59
C HIS A 382 -1.29 16.28 4.02
N SER A 383 -0.89 15.01 4.21
CA SER A 383 -0.69 14.41 5.53
C SER A 383 0.78 14.31 5.92
N GLY A 384 1.55 13.45 5.25
CA GLY A 384 2.93 13.11 5.59
C GLY A 384 3.06 12.07 6.69
N ASN A 385 4.10 11.26 6.59
CA ASN A 385 4.41 10.18 7.54
C ASN A 385 5.53 10.63 8.51
N PRO A 386 5.38 10.48 9.85
CA PRO A 386 6.42 10.80 10.83
C PRO A 386 7.76 10.09 10.59
N ASP A 387 7.75 8.92 9.95
CA ASP A 387 8.93 8.12 9.61
C ASP A 387 9.51 8.46 8.23
N SER A 388 8.99 9.52 7.60
CA SER A 388 9.46 10.04 6.32
C SER A 388 9.84 11.52 6.45
N ASP A 389 10.77 12.01 5.63
CA ASP A 389 11.06 13.45 5.50
C ASP A 389 9.99 14.22 4.69
N TYR A 390 8.81 13.62 4.56
CA TYR A 390 7.86 13.89 3.50
C TYR A 390 6.43 14.14 4.02
N GLY A 391 5.77 15.10 3.36
CA GLY A 391 4.42 15.55 3.66
C GLY A 391 4.31 16.54 4.81
N THR A 392 3.10 17.06 4.98
CA THR A 392 2.79 18.23 5.81
C THR A 392 3.17 18.06 7.27
N TYR A 393 2.99 16.87 7.83
CA TYR A 393 3.40 16.50 9.18
C TYR A 393 4.90 16.71 9.37
N SER A 394 5.72 16.08 8.53
CA SER A 394 7.18 16.13 8.63
C SER A 394 7.71 17.54 8.36
N TRP A 395 7.10 18.29 7.45
CA TRP A 395 7.47 19.69 7.21
C TRP A 395 7.03 20.62 8.35
N ALA A 396 5.89 20.37 8.99
CA ALA A 396 5.51 21.07 10.22
C ALA A 396 6.49 20.77 11.37
N LYS A 397 6.92 19.52 11.54
CA LYS A 397 7.99 19.16 12.48
C LYS A 397 9.29 19.89 12.17
N GLN A 398 9.72 19.94 10.91
CA GLN A 398 10.90 20.69 10.47
C GLN A 398 10.75 22.21 10.66
N ALA A 399 9.53 22.75 10.58
CA ALA A 399 9.23 24.15 10.91
C ALA A 399 9.17 24.40 12.43
N GLY A 400 9.33 23.36 13.25
CA GLY A 400 9.41 23.43 14.70
C GLY A 400 8.06 23.44 15.41
N PHE A 401 7.03 22.80 14.84
CA PHE A 401 5.82 22.44 15.58
C PHE A 401 6.06 21.16 16.39
N ASN A 402 5.36 21.00 17.52
CA ASN A 402 5.33 19.73 18.25
C ASN A 402 4.45 18.69 17.49
N ASP A 403 4.46 17.43 17.94
CA ASP A 403 3.73 16.35 17.23
C ASP A 403 2.23 16.66 17.09
N ARG A 404 1.60 17.13 18.17
CA ARG A 404 0.19 17.51 18.14
C ARG A 404 -0.09 18.65 17.16
N GLY A 405 0.78 19.65 17.09
CA GLY A 405 0.65 20.76 16.17
C GLY A 405 0.82 20.32 14.71
N ALA A 406 1.82 19.46 14.45
CA ALA A 406 2.05 18.89 13.12
C ALA A 406 0.85 18.03 12.66
N GLU A 407 0.29 17.21 13.56
CA GLU A 407 -0.90 16.39 13.33
C GLU A 407 -2.13 17.24 12.98
N LEU A 408 -2.39 18.32 13.73
CA LEU A 408 -3.51 19.22 13.48
C LEU A 408 -3.40 19.95 12.13
N ILE A 409 -2.18 20.35 11.76
CA ILE A 409 -1.91 20.97 10.46
C ILE A 409 -2.11 19.95 9.32
N ALA A 410 -1.54 18.75 9.46
CA ALA A 410 -1.70 17.66 8.49
C ALA A 410 -3.18 17.27 8.30
N THR A 411 -3.91 17.09 9.41
CA THR A 411 -5.36 16.80 9.40
C THR A 411 -6.15 17.92 8.71
N GLY A 412 -5.82 19.17 9.01
CA GLY A 412 -6.46 20.33 8.37
C GLY A 412 -6.20 20.37 6.86
N ASN A 413 -4.98 20.03 6.45
CA ASN A 413 -4.55 19.99 5.06
C ASN A 413 -5.28 18.86 4.30
N GLN A 414 -5.24 17.63 4.80
CA GLN A 414 -5.96 16.48 4.23
C GLN A 414 -7.48 16.70 4.13
N SER A 415 -8.07 17.45 5.07
CA SER A 415 -9.53 17.63 5.10
C SER A 415 -10.12 18.37 3.90
N VAL A 416 -9.29 19.01 3.08
CA VAL A 416 -9.72 19.71 1.86
C VAL A 416 -9.98 18.74 0.71
N ASP A 417 -9.32 17.57 0.69
CA ASP A 417 -9.57 16.49 -0.28
C ASP A 417 -10.83 15.69 0.02
N TRP A 418 -11.39 15.81 1.22
CA TRP A 418 -12.55 15.03 1.61
C TRP A 418 -13.77 15.53 0.84
N TRP A 419 -14.51 14.62 0.20
CA TRP A 419 -15.58 14.90 -0.78
C TRP A 419 -16.75 15.79 -0.30
N TRP A 420 -16.78 16.16 0.99
CA TRP A 420 -17.75 17.07 1.60
C TRP A 420 -17.15 18.38 2.08
N GLY A 421 -15.83 18.51 2.15
CA GLY A 421 -15.11 19.64 2.74
C GLY A 421 -15.27 19.73 4.26
N SER A 422 -15.61 18.60 4.91
CA SER A 422 -15.90 18.50 6.33
C SER A 422 -14.67 18.13 7.13
N SER A 423 -13.99 19.11 7.71
CA SER A 423 -12.94 18.85 8.71
C SER A 423 -13.57 18.51 10.07
N PRO A 424 -13.03 17.55 10.85
CA PRO A 424 -13.48 17.33 12.23
C PRO A 424 -13.10 18.52 13.14
N LEU A 425 -12.17 19.37 12.68
CA LEU A 425 -11.68 20.55 13.40
C LEU A 425 -12.41 21.84 12.98
N THR A 426 -12.91 21.94 11.74
CA THR A 426 -13.42 23.21 11.18
C THR A 426 -14.76 23.14 10.43
N GLY A 427 -15.38 21.95 10.31
CA GLY A 427 -16.66 21.76 9.64
C GLY A 427 -16.58 21.86 8.10
N ASN A 428 -17.72 22.12 7.44
CA ASN A 428 -17.96 22.00 6.00
C ASN A 428 -17.39 23.18 5.15
N GLN A 429 -16.10 23.51 5.29
CA GLN A 429 -15.48 24.68 4.68
C GLN A 429 -14.22 24.40 3.83
N GLY A 430 -13.84 23.14 3.64
CA GLY A 430 -12.64 22.72 2.91
C GLY A 430 -12.80 22.63 1.40
N ARG A 431 -13.12 23.72 0.69
CA ARG A 431 -12.95 23.72 -0.77
C ARG A 431 -12.15 24.93 -1.22
N HIS A 432 -11.09 24.70 -2.00
CA HIS A 432 -10.62 25.65 -2.99
C HIS A 432 -11.24 25.27 -4.36
N PHE A 433 -11.22 26.19 -5.32
CA PHE A 433 -11.63 25.91 -6.70
C PHE A 433 -10.44 26.20 -7.62
N ASN A 434 -10.13 25.30 -8.55
CA ASN A 434 -9.05 25.49 -9.52
C ASN A 434 -9.29 26.73 -10.41
N GLU A 435 -10.55 27.14 -10.61
CA GLU A 435 -10.92 28.42 -11.24
C GLU A 435 -12.05 29.09 -10.42
N SER A 436 -11.92 30.38 -10.09
CA SER A 436 -13.01 31.19 -9.54
C SER A 436 -13.99 31.65 -10.64
N ALA A 437 -15.13 32.23 -10.26
CA ALA A 437 -16.20 32.67 -11.18
C ALA A 437 -15.75 33.71 -12.24
N ASP A 438 -14.57 34.31 -12.05
CA ASP A 438 -13.90 35.26 -12.95
C ASP A 438 -12.75 34.63 -13.77
N GLY A 439 -12.56 33.31 -13.69
CA GLY A 439 -11.56 32.56 -14.46
C GLY A 439 -10.12 32.67 -13.94
N CYS A 440 -9.92 33.15 -12.72
CA CYS A 440 -8.61 33.22 -12.06
C CYS A 440 -8.35 31.98 -11.19
N ASP A 441 -7.08 31.57 -11.08
CA ASP A 441 -6.65 30.56 -10.12
C ASP A 441 -6.80 31.09 -8.68
N SER A 442 -7.71 30.47 -7.92
CA SER A 442 -8.09 30.97 -6.60
C SER A 442 -7.21 30.42 -5.46
N ARG A 443 -6.35 29.43 -5.71
CA ARG A 443 -5.63 28.70 -4.66
C ARG A 443 -4.72 29.57 -3.80
N LEU A 444 -3.98 30.51 -4.42
CA LEU A 444 -3.17 31.49 -3.67
C LEU A 444 -4.03 32.47 -2.84
N TYR A 445 -5.24 32.77 -3.29
CA TYR A 445 -6.18 33.58 -2.52
C TYR A 445 -6.69 32.81 -1.30
N TYR A 446 -7.05 31.53 -1.47
CA TYR A 446 -7.49 30.65 -0.39
C TYR A 446 -6.39 30.43 0.66
N ALA A 447 -5.15 30.14 0.22
CA ALA A 447 -4.01 30.03 1.12
C ALA A 447 -3.83 31.31 1.97
N LYS A 448 -3.91 32.50 1.36
CA LYS A 448 -3.82 33.77 2.09
C LYS A 448 -4.99 33.99 3.05
N ARG A 449 -6.21 33.60 2.66
CA ARG A 449 -7.41 33.74 3.48
C ARG A 449 -7.30 32.86 4.72
N GLU A 450 -6.93 31.60 4.55
CA GLU A 450 -6.82 30.67 5.68
C GLU A 450 -5.65 30.98 6.60
N LEU A 451 -4.53 31.51 6.09
CA LEU A 451 -3.46 32.04 6.94
C LEU A 451 -3.97 33.14 7.89
N LYS A 452 -4.76 34.09 7.35
CA LYS A 452 -5.34 35.17 8.16
C LYS A 452 -6.33 34.64 9.18
N ASN A 453 -7.16 33.67 8.81
CA ASN A 453 -8.11 33.02 9.72
C ASN A 453 -7.37 32.28 10.84
N ALA A 454 -6.33 31.53 10.50
CA ALA A 454 -5.49 30.83 11.46
C ALA A 454 -4.87 31.80 12.46
N ILE A 455 -4.26 32.90 12.00
CA ILE A 455 -3.65 33.91 12.88
C ILE A 455 -4.70 34.52 13.83
N ARG A 456 -5.88 34.86 13.31
CA ARG A 456 -6.98 35.40 14.13
C ARG A 456 -7.42 34.41 15.20
N LEU A 457 -7.68 33.16 14.83
CA LEU A 457 -8.10 32.11 15.76
C LEU A 457 -7.04 31.80 16.82
N PHE A 458 -5.76 31.85 16.44
CA PHE A 458 -4.66 31.71 17.38
C PHE A 458 -4.66 32.83 18.42
N GLY A 459 -4.85 34.08 17.99
CA GLY A 459 -5.00 35.23 18.89
C GLY A 459 -6.24 35.17 19.81
N GLU A 460 -7.26 34.42 19.43
CA GLU A 460 -8.46 34.14 20.24
C GLU A 460 -8.25 32.98 21.23
N GLY A 461 -7.06 32.39 21.29
CA GLY A 461 -6.74 31.23 22.14
C GLY A 461 -7.25 29.89 21.59
N LYS A 462 -7.69 29.84 20.32
CA LYS A 462 -8.23 28.65 19.67
C LYS A 462 -7.17 27.94 18.82
N GLU A 463 -6.10 27.51 19.47
CA GLU A 463 -4.91 26.98 18.81
C GLU A 463 -5.21 25.78 17.90
N ALA A 464 -6.00 24.81 18.34
CA ALA A 464 -6.31 23.63 17.52
C ALA A 464 -7.09 23.97 16.23
N GLU A 465 -8.08 24.86 16.33
CA GLU A 465 -8.82 25.37 15.16
C GLU A 465 -7.91 26.18 14.24
N ALA A 466 -7.01 26.99 14.81
CA ALA A 466 -6.04 27.77 14.06
C ALA A 466 -5.09 26.90 13.23
N LEU A 467 -4.55 25.83 13.83
CA LEU A 467 -3.66 24.90 13.15
C LEU A 467 -4.39 24.08 12.08
N GLY A 468 -5.64 23.68 12.33
CA GLY A 468 -6.49 23.07 11.30
C GLY A 468 -6.71 24.01 10.10
N ARG A 469 -7.03 25.28 10.34
CA ARG A 469 -7.15 26.30 9.27
C ARG A 469 -5.83 26.53 8.54
N LEU A 470 -4.71 26.54 9.27
CA LEU A 470 -3.38 26.67 8.67
C LEU A 470 -3.13 25.53 7.67
N GLY A 471 -3.47 24.30 8.06
CA GLY A 471 -3.46 23.13 7.19
C GLY A 471 -4.31 23.29 5.93
N MET A 472 -5.56 23.75 6.06
CA MET A 472 -6.43 23.96 4.89
C MET A 472 -5.86 24.97 3.89
N GLY A 473 -5.18 26.00 4.37
CA GLY A 473 -4.49 26.95 3.51
C GLY A 473 -3.24 26.36 2.84
N LEU A 474 -2.55 25.46 3.52
CA LEU A 474 -1.42 24.72 2.97
C LEU A 474 -1.84 23.82 1.81
N HIS A 475 -2.97 23.13 1.94
CA HIS A 475 -3.51 22.31 0.86
C HIS A 475 -3.59 23.08 -0.46
N SER A 476 -4.27 24.24 -0.43
CA SER A 476 -4.40 25.12 -1.61
C SER A 476 -3.04 25.56 -2.16
N LEU A 477 -2.09 25.86 -1.27
CA LEU A 477 -0.74 26.28 -1.66
C LEU A 477 0.05 25.13 -2.31
N GLN A 478 -0.09 23.91 -1.79
CA GLN A 478 0.60 22.73 -2.29
C GLN A 478 0.08 22.36 -3.68
N ASP A 479 -1.23 22.37 -3.88
CA ASP A 479 -1.88 22.15 -5.18
C ASP A 479 -1.44 23.16 -6.23
N PHE A 480 -1.34 24.44 -5.87
CA PHE A 480 -0.88 25.48 -6.79
C PHE A 480 0.49 25.14 -7.41
N TYR A 481 1.42 24.61 -6.61
CA TYR A 481 2.75 24.23 -7.10
C TYR A 481 2.79 22.83 -7.72
N ALA A 482 2.00 21.88 -7.18
CA ALA A 482 1.91 20.52 -7.70
C ALA A 482 1.22 20.47 -9.07
N HIS A 483 0.30 21.40 -9.37
CA HIS A 483 -0.51 21.40 -10.60
C HIS A 483 -0.07 22.42 -11.65
N LYS A 484 1.02 23.17 -11.41
CA LYS A 484 1.49 24.26 -12.28
C LYS A 484 1.55 23.91 -13.78
N ASP A 485 1.88 22.66 -14.12
CA ASP A 485 1.98 22.17 -15.50
C ASP A 485 0.63 21.76 -16.11
N TRP A 486 -0.36 21.41 -15.28
CA TRP A 486 -1.72 21.08 -15.70
C TRP A 486 -2.52 22.33 -16.09
N ASP A 487 -2.34 23.41 -15.32
CA ASP A 487 -3.09 24.66 -15.49
C ASP A 487 -2.57 25.54 -16.65
N THR A 488 -1.34 25.27 -17.12
CA THR A 488 -0.69 26.05 -18.19
C THR A 488 -0.42 25.25 -19.48
N GLY A 489 -0.82 23.96 -19.53
CA GLY A 489 -0.49 23.01 -20.61
C GLY A 489 -1.67 22.48 -21.45
N ILE A 490 -1.37 21.50 -22.32
CA ILE A 490 -2.31 20.84 -23.27
C ILE A 490 -3.46 20.09 -22.55
N LEU A 491 -3.32 19.84 -21.24
CA LEU A 491 -4.21 19.00 -20.43
C LEU A 491 -5.36 19.78 -19.76
N ARG A 492 -5.48 21.10 -19.99
CA ARG A 492 -6.49 22.01 -19.41
C ARG A 492 -7.96 21.56 -19.58
N SER A 493 -8.25 20.61 -20.46
CA SER A 493 -9.61 20.12 -20.76
C SER A 493 -9.97 18.77 -20.14
N ILE A 494 -9.07 18.17 -19.34
CA ILE A 494 -9.24 16.84 -18.77
C ILE A 494 -9.59 16.97 -17.27
N PRO A 495 -10.61 16.25 -16.76
CA PRO A 495 -10.89 16.17 -15.33
C PRO A 495 -9.68 15.60 -14.57
N HIS A 496 -9.33 16.20 -13.42
CA HIS A 496 -8.19 15.80 -12.60
C HIS A 496 -8.46 14.47 -11.86
N PRO A 497 -7.59 13.44 -11.98
CA PRO A 497 -7.71 12.21 -11.19
C PRO A 497 -6.95 12.33 -9.85
N PRO A 498 -7.48 11.79 -8.73
CA PRO A 498 -6.83 11.84 -7.41
C PRO A 498 -5.38 11.31 -7.36
N SER A 499 -4.99 10.49 -8.34
CA SER A 499 -3.64 9.93 -8.48
C SER A 499 -2.61 10.93 -9.07
N TYR A 500 -3.03 12.07 -9.63
CA TYR A 500 -2.14 12.99 -10.32
C TYR A 500 -1.28 13.82 -9.36
N ASP A 501 -1.77 14.07 -8.14
CA ASP A 501 -1.02 14.76 -7.08
C ASP A 501 0.20 13.93 -6.67
N TRP A 502 0.01 12.61 -6.62
CA TRP A 502 1.07 11.62 -6.51
C TRP A 502 1.96 11.58 -7.77
N TRP A 503 1.39 11.59 -8.97
CA TRP A 503 2.12 11.43 -10.24
C TRP A 503 3.09 12.58 -10.55
N ASN A 504 2.62 13.84 -10.48
CA ASN A 504 3.44 14.99 -10.84
C ASN A 504 4.54 15.20 -9.79
N PHE A 505 4.28 14.88 -8.51
CA PHE A 505 5.26 15.12 -7.45
C PHE A 505 6.37 14.05 -7.37
N GLU A 506 6.08 12.78 -7.66
CA GLU A 506 7.09 11.71 -7.72
C GLU A 506 8.01 11.85 -8.95
N LEU A 507 7.51 12.43 -10.06
CA LEU A 507 8.23 12.50 -11.33
C LEU A 507 8.77 13.90 -11.68
N ASN A 508 8.27 14.98 -11.04
CA ASN A 508 8.73 16.36 -11.25
C ASN A 508 9.47 16.90 -10.01
N ALA A 509 10.80 16.77 -10.03
CA ALA A 509 11.67 17.23 -8.95
C ALA A 509 11.57 18.75 -8.66
N GLU A 510 11.19 19.56 -9.66
CA GLU A 510 11.03 21.01 -9.49
C GLU A 510 9.72 21.34 -8.75
N ALA A 511 8.61 20.72 -9.14
CA ALA A 511 7.33 20.85 -8.43
C ALA A 511 7.50 20.41 -6.97
N LYS A 512 8.14 19.26 -6.75
CA LYS A 512 8.47 18.74 -5.41
C LYS A 512 9.24 19.71 -4.54
N ARG A 513 10.29 20.33 -5.10
CA ARG A 513 11.09 21.34 -4.39
C ARG A 513 10.27 22.59 -4.08
N LEU A 514 9.53 23.13 -5.05
CA LEU A 514 8.74 24.34 -4.90
C LEU A 514 7.60 24.17 -3.87
N THR A 515 6.90 23.05 -3.91
CA THR A 515 5.85 22.69 -2.93
C THR A 515 6.42 22.62 -1.51
N LYS A 516 7.58 21.98 -1.31
CA LYS A 516 8.26 21.93 -0.01
C LYS A 516 8.68 23.33 0.45
N GLU A 517 9.34 24.12 -0.40
CA GLU A 517 9.78 25.48 -0.06
C GLU A 517 8.61 26.40 0.31
N ALA A 518 7.53 26.36 -0.47
CA ALA A 518 6.32 27.13 -0.21
C ALA A 518 5.66 26.72 1.11
N THR A 519 5.54 25.42 1.37
CA THR A 519 5.00 24.89 2.64
C THR A 519 5.82 25.37 3.84
N MET A 520 7.14 25.22 3.77
CA MET A 520 8.04 25.64 4.86
C MET A 520 7.98 27.15 5.12
N ASN A 521 7.91 27.98 4.07
CA ASN A 521 7.79 29.43 4.20
C ASN A 521 6.45 29.83 4.83
N TYR A 522 5.36 29.19 4.40
CA TYR A 522 4.02 29.46 4.92
C TYR A 522 3.90 29.11 6.41
N LEU A 523 4.43 27.96 6.81
CA LEU A 523 4.49 27.51 8.21
C LEU A 523 5.34 28.44 9.09
N LYS A 524 6.53 28.82 8.61
CA LYS A 524 7.42 29.76 9.33
C LYS A 524 6.79 31.14 9.47
N GLU A 525 6.07 31.62 8.45
CA GLU A 525 5.40 32.91 8.52
C GLU A 525 4.25 32.90 9.54
N PHE A 526 3.48 31.83 9.62
CA PHE A 526 2.49 31.68 10.69
C PHE A 526 3.14 31.75 12.06
N LYS A 527 4.23 31.00 12.29
CA LYS A 527 4.95 31.03 13.57
C LYS A 527 5.48 32.41 13.92
N ARG A 528 6.09 33.08 12.95
CA ARG A 528 6.60 34.45 13.10
C ARG A 528 5.50 35.42 13.55
N LEU A 529 4.28 35.26 13.03
CA LEU A 529 3.13 36.12 13.31
C LEU A 529 2.34 35.73 14.56
N THR A 530 2.63 34.59 15.18
CA THR A 530 1.86 34.04 16.30
C THR A 530 2.74 33.73 17.50
N TYR A 531 3.48 32.63 17.47
CA TYR A 531 4.35 32.16 18.55
C TYR A 531 5.54 33.10 18.80
N ASP A 532 6.11 33.69 17.74
CA ASP A 532 7.28 34.58 17.85
C ASP A 532 6.88 36.06 17.88
N GLY A 533 5.60 36.36 17.60
CA GLY A 533 5.06 37.71 17.40
C GLY A 533 4.64 38.46 18.67
N TYR A 534 4.92 37.91 19.86
CA TYR A 534 4.62 38.54 21.17
C TYR A 534 5.87 38.91 21.97
N THR A 535 6.99 39.16 21.29
CA THR A 535 8.13 39.87 21.88
C THR A 535 8.54 41.04 20.99
N HIS A 536 7.79 42.14 21.06
CA HIS A 536 8.29 43.53 21.05
C HIS A 536 7.17 44.52 21.35
#